data_AF-A0A3N5SZC2-F1
#
_entry.id   AF-A0A3N5SZC2-F1
#
_cell.length_a   1.000
_cell.length_b   1.000
_cell.length_c   1.000
_cell.angle_alpha   90.00
_cell.angle_beta   90.00
_cell.angle_gamma   90.00
#
_symmetry.space_group_name_H-M   'P 1'
#
loop_
_entity.id
_entity.type
_entity.pdbx_description
1 polymer ?
#
loop_
_entity_poly.entity_id
_entity_poly.type
_entity_poly.pdbx_seq_one_letter_code
_entity_poly.pdbx_strand_id
1 'polypeptide(L)'
;MENIFFFVVLMLAALAGVFFIQSLLVKRAISQVIRIFCQHIALGVRNAKTIEDLGLTPPNLIQRMTMLRDYKPYALQILQQAGVIHMTDDGKLYMTEEKLKEDMRCGMEWQQT
;
A
#
# COMPACT_ATOMS: atom_id res chain seq x y z
N MET A 1 -30.52 26.80 -20.37
CA MET A 1 -30.52 25.74 -19.34
C MET A 1 -29.51 24.64 -19.65
N GLU A 2 -29.23 24.32 -20.93
CA GLU A 2 -28.22 23.33 -21.33
C GLU A 2 -26.81 23.60 -20.79
N ASN A 3 -26.34 24.85 -20.79
CA ASN A 3 -24.99 25.17 -20.30
C ASN A 3 -24.84 24.84 -18.81
N ILE A 4 -25.87 25.13 -17.99
CA ILE A 4 -25.87 24.83 -16.56
C ILE A 4 -25.80 23.31 -16.34
N PHE A 5 -26.58 22.55 -17.11
CA PHE A 5 -26.53 21.08 -17.06
C PHE A 5 -25.13 20.54 -17.41
N PHE A 6 -24.50 21.07 -18.46
CA PHE A 6 -23.14 20.68 -18.85
C PHE A 6 -22.13 20.97 -17.73
N PHE A 7 -22.18 22.15 -17.11
CA PHE A 7 -21.28 22.48 -16.00
C PHE A 7 -21.50 21.59 -14.77
N VAL A 8 -22.74 21.24 -14.45
CA VAL A 8 -23.06 20.32 -13.33
C VAL A 8 -22.51 18.92 -13.61
N VAL A 9 -22.71 18.40 -14.83
CA VAL A 9 -22.16 17.08 -15.22
C VAL A 9 -20.64 17.10 -15.21
N LEU A 10 -20.01 18.17 -15.73
CA LEU A 10 -18.55 18.32 -15.74
C LEU A 10 -17.98 18.39 -14.32
N MET A 11 -18.64 19.10 -13.40
CA MET A 11 -18.24 19.17 -12.00
C MET A 11 -18.31 17.78 -11.33
N LEU A 12 -19.40 17.04 -11.54
CA LEU A 12 -19.55 15.69 -11.00
C LEU A 12 -18.51 14.72 -11.60
N ALA A 13 -18.25 14.82 -12.90
CA ALA A 13 -17.22 14.02 -13.57
C ALA A 13 -15.81 14.35 -13.05
N ALA A 14 -15.50 15.62 -12.83
CA ALA A 14 -14.23 16.04 -12.25
C ALA A 14 -14.04 15.51 -10.83
N LEU A 15 -15.08 15.58 -9.99
CA LEU A 15 -15.06 14.99 -8.65
C LEU A 15 -14.81 13.48 -8.71
N ALA A 16 -15.58 12.75 -9.53
CA ALA A 16 -15.41 11.32 -9.73
C ALA A 16 -13.98 10.98 -10.22
N GLY A 17 -13.42 11.78 -11.11
CA GLY A 17 -12.06 11.65 -11.61
C GLY A 17 -11.00 11.74 -10.51
N VAL A 18 -11.13 12.71 -9.60
CA VAL A 18 -10.21 12.84 -8.45
C VAL A 18 -10.24 11.60 -7.56
N PHE A 19 -11.43 11.08 -7.24
CA PHE A 19 -11.56 9.86 -6.43
C PHE A 19 -10.97 8.64 -7.15
N PHE A 20 -11.17 8.54 -8.47
CA PHE A 20 -10.62 7.45 -9.27
C PHE A 20 -9.09 7.46 -9.28
N ILE A 21 -8.48 8.63 -9.50
CA ILE A 21 -7.01 8.79 -9.48
C ILE A 21 -6.45 8.41 -8.10
N GLN A 22 -7.08 8.88 -7.02
CA GLN A 22 -6.65 8.51 -5.66
C GLN A 22 -6.72 7.00 -5.42
N SER A 23 -7.79 6.34 -5.88
CA SER A 23 -7.94 4.89 -5.75
C SER A 23 -6.83 4.13 -6.49
N LEU A 24 -6.46 4.58 -7.69
CA LEU A 24 -5.36 3.98 -8.45
C LEU A 24 -4.00 4.15 -7.75
N LEU A 25 -3.73 5.32 -7.17
CA LEU A 25 -2.49 5.57 -6.43
C LEU A 25 -2.38 4.68 -5.19
N VAL A 26 -3.48 4.50 -4.45
CA VAL A 26 -3.54 3.60 -3.28
C VAL A 26 -3.31 2.15 -3.70
N LYS A 27 -3.94 1.68 -4.78
CA LYS A 27 -3.71 0.32 -5.31
C LYS A 27 -2.25 0.08 -5.68
N ARG A 28 -1.59 1.07 -6.31
CA ARG A 28 -0.15 1.00 -6.60
C ARG A 28 0.69 0.94 -5.32
N ALA A 29 0.36 1.74 -4.31
CA ALA A 29 1.06 1.72 -3.03
C ALA A 29 0.91 0.37 -2.30
N ILE A 30 -0.28 -0.25 -2.33
CA ILE A 30 -0.51 -1.59 -1.78
C ILE A 30 0.42 -2.61 -2.43
N SER A 31 0.47 -2.65 -3.77
CA SER A 31 1.37 -3.55 -4.50
C SER A 31 2.85 -3.30 -4.16
N GLN A 32 3.26 -2.04 -3.98
CA GLN A 32 4.61 -1.71 -3.53
C GLN A 32 4.91 -2.24 -2.12
N VAL A 33 3.99 -2.08 -1.17
CA VAL A 33 4.16 -2.59 0.21
C VAL A 33 4.30 -4.11 0.17
N ILE A 34 3.42 -4.81 -0.55
CA ILE A 34 3.49 -6.27 -0.68
C ILE A 34 4.84 -6.71 -1.26
N ARG A 35 5.32 -6.04 -2.32
CA ARG A 35 6.61 -6.31 -2.93
C ARG A 35 7.78 -6.10 -1.97
N ILE A 36 7.73 -5.08 -1.10
CA ILE A 36 8.73 -4.86 -0.06
C ILE A 36 8.76 -6.04 0.92
N PHE A 37 7.58 -6.47 1.41
CA PHE A 37 7.51 -7.65 2.29
C PHE A 37 8.04 -8.91 1.60
N CYS A 38 7.76 -9.11 0.30
CA CYS A 38 8.33 -10.21 -0.48
C CYS A 38 9.85 -10.14 -0.58
N GLN A 39 10.40 -8.98 -0.94
CA GLN A 39 11.85 -8.78 -1.11
C GLN A 39 12.62 -9.01 0.19
N HIS A 40 12.01 -8.67 1.33
CA HIS A 40 12.61 -8.87 2.64
C HIS A 40 12.31 -10.22 3.27
N ILE A 41 11.58 -11.11 2.56
CA ILE A 41 11.13 -12.44 3.03
C ILE A 41 10.38 -12.33 4.37
N ALA A 42 9.67 -11.22 4.60
CA ALA A 42 8.92 -10.98 5.84
C ALA A 42 7.56 -11.72 5.83
N LEU A 43 7.61 -13.01 5.49
CA LEU A 43 6.47 -13.91 5.40
C LEU A 43 6.39 -14.76 6.67
N GLY A 44 5.30 -14.60 7.41
CA GLY A 44 5.06 -15.29 8.68
C GLY A 44 5.87 -14.75 9.87
N VAL A 45 5.43 -15.14 11.07
CA VAL A 45 5.95 -14.64 12.37
C VAL A 45 7.47 -14.83 12.53
N ARG A 46 8.01 -15.95 12.01
CA ARG A 46 9.45 -16.28 12.14
C ARG A 46 10.36 -15.29 11.41
N ASN A 47 9.88 -14.71 10.31
CA ASN A 47 10.65 -13.76 9.51
C ASN A 47 10.15 -12.32 9.72
N ALA A 48 9.42 -12.05 10.81
CA ALA A 48 8.93 -10.71 11.09
C ALA A 48 10.10 -9.72 11.16
N LYS A 49 9.95 -8.57 10.49
CA LYS A 49 10.97 -7.53 10.40
C LYS A 49 10.44 -6.20 10.91
N THR A 50 11.33 -5.35 11.40
CA THR A 50 10.96 -4.01 11.88
C THR A 50 10.59 -3.10 10.69
N ILE A 51 9.92 -1.98 10.97
CA ILE A 51 9.55 -0.99 9.94
C ILE A 51 10.82 -0.42 9.26
N GLU A 52 11.87 -0.26 10.06
CA GLU A 52 13.20 0.18 9.64
C GLU A 52 13.84 -0.83 8.68
N ASP A 53 13.80 -2.11 9.05
CA ASP A 53 14.34 -3.20 8.22
C ASP A 53 13.55 -3.40 6.92
N LEU A 54 12.27 -3.03 6.89
CA LEU A 54 11.42 -3.08 5.70
C LEU A 54 11.55 -1.82 4.82
N GLY A 55 12.30 -0.80 5.24
CA GLY A 55 12.37 0.47 4.50
C GLY A 55 11.00 1.16 4.35
N LEU A 56 10.07 0.82 5.25
CA LEU A 56 8.76 1.47 5.37
C LEU A 56 8.82 2.68 6.30
N THR A 57 10.04 3.11 6.67
CA THR A 57 10.26 4.29 7.48
C THR A 57 9.64 5.51 6.79
N PRO A 58 8.84 6.30 7.54
CA PRO A 58 8.25 7.51 6.99
C PRO A 58 9.38 8.44 6.51
N PRO A 59 9.23 9.07 5.33
CA PRO A 59 10.26 9.96 4.80
C PRO A 59 10.58 11.06 5.81
N ASN A 60 11.87 11.42 5.91
CA ASN A 60 12.35 12.48 6.79
C ASN A 60 11.56 13.79 6.58
N LEU A 61 11.47 14.67 7.58
CA LEU A 61 10.66 15.91 7.53
C LEU A 61 10.87 16.75 6.25
N ILE A 62 12.11 16.79 5.74
CA ILE A 62 12.47 17.49 4.49
C ILE A 62 11.95 16.74 3.26
N GLN A 63 12.04 15.41 3.25
CA GLN A 63 11.55 14.54 2.18
C GLN A 63 10.01 14.51 2.15
N ARG A 64 9.36 14.76 3.29
CA ARG A 64 7.91 14.96 3.40
C ARG A 64 7.41 16.26 2.75
N MET A 65 8.26 17.28 2.62
CA MET A 65 7.93 18.53 1.93
C MET A 65 8.08 18.42 0.41
N THR A 66 8.92 17.51 -0.10
CA THR A 66 9.20 17.36 -1.53
C THR A 66 8.45 16.20 -2.20
N MET A 67 7.93 15.24 -1.43
CA MET A 67 7.15 14.13 -1.98
C MET A 67 5.66 14.48 -2.11
N LEU A 68 5.12 14.31 -3.32
CA LEU A 68 3.67 14.21 -3.53
C LEU A 68 3.15 13.04 -2.68
N ARG A 69 2.35 13.36 -1.64
CA ARG A 69 1.60 12.47 -0.75
C ARG A 69 2.04 11.00 -0.77
N ASP A 70 2.80 10.56 0.24
CA ASP A 70 3.15 9.14 0.37
C ASP A 70 1.91 8.33 0.78
N TYR A 71 1.49 7.41 -0.09
CA TYR A 71 0.36 6.52 0.14
C TYR A 71 0.76 5.19 0.81
N LYS A 72 2.06 4.92 1.00
CA LYS A 72 2.56 3.68 1.63
C LYS A 72 2.08 3.51 3.08
N PRO A 73 2.11 4.53 3.96
CA PRO A 73 1.58 4.37 5.32
C PRO A 73 0.09 4.02 5.34
N TYR A 74 -0.68 4.62 4.43
CA TYR A 74 -2.10 4.33 4.28
C TYR A 74 -2.34 2.91 3.72
N ALA A 75 -1.53 2.47 2.78
CA ALA A 75 -1.57 1.10 2.26
C ALA A 75 -1.23 0.07 3.33
N LEU A 76 -0.22 0.33 4.18
CA LEU A 76 0.12 -0.52 5.32
C LEU A 76 -1.08 -0.67 6.27
N GLN A 77 -1.74 0.45 6.60
CA GLN A 77 -2.94 0.43 7.45
C GLN A 77 -4.07 -0.38 6.84
N ILE A 78 -4.33 -0.24 5.52
CA ILE A 78 -5.34 -1.04 4.82
C ILE A 78 -5.00 -2.54 4.88
N LEU A 79 -3.74 -2.90 4.67
CA LEU A 79 -3.29 -4.29 4.70
C LEU A 79 -3.35 -4.89 6.12
N GLN A 80 -3.10 -4.08 7.15
CA GLN A 80 -3.32 -4.48 8.55
C GLN A 80 -4.80 -4.71 8.84
N GLN A 81 -5.68 -3.79 8.42
CA GLN A 81 -7.13 -3.92 8.59
C GLN A 81 -7.71 -5.12 7.82
N ALA A 82 -7.15 -5.43 6.65
CA ALA A 82 -7.50 -6.64 5.89
C ALA A 82 -7.01 -7.94 6.57
N GLY A 83 -6.14 -7.83 7.58
CA GLY A 83 -5.48 -8.96 8.24
C GLY A 83 -4.53 -9.69 7.32
N VAL A 84 -3.91 -8.97 6.37
CA VAL A 84 -2.84 -9.45 5.48
C VAL A 84 -1.48 -9.21 6.15
N ILE A 85 -1.31 -8.05 6.79
CA ILE A 85 -0.12 -7.70 7.57
C ILE A 85 -0.47 -7.75 9.05
N HIS A 86 0.44 -8.31 9.83
CA HIS A 86 0.29 -8.49 11.27
C HIS A 86 1.50 -7.91 11.99
N MET A 87 1.31 -7.51 13.24
CA MET A 87 2.36 -7.02 14.11
C MET A 87 2.54 -7.99 15.27
N THR A 88 3.79 -8.33 15.59
CA THR A 88 4.15 -9.11 16.77
C THR A 88 4.19 -8.22 18.00
N ASP A 89 4.16 -8.81 19.19
CA ASP A 89 4.25 -8.09 20.46
C ASP A 89 5.55 -7.25 20.56
N ASP A 90 6.63 -7.72 19.94
CA ASP A 90 7.92 -7.02 19.84
C ASP A 90 7.94 -5.86 18.81
N GLY A 91 6.81 -5.51 18.19
CA GLY A 91 6.72 -4.42 17.21
C GLY A 91 7.25 -4.76 15.81
N LYS A 92 7.47 -6.04 15.49
CA LYS A 92 7.87 -6.48 14.14
C LYS A 92 6.65 -6.76 13.28
N LEU A 93 6.76 -6.51 11.98
CA LEU A 93 5.71 -6.74 11.01
C LEU A 93 6.00 -7.98 10.15
N TYR A 94 4.96 -8.74 9.86
CA TYR A 94 5.00 -9.84 8.91
C TYR A 94 3.72 -9.88 8.06
N MET A 95 3.82 -10.50 6.89
CA MET A 95 2.71 -10.66 5.96
C MET A 95 2.29 -12.13 5.85
N THR A 96 0.99 -12.38 5.67
CA THR A 96 0.39 -13.69 5.38
C THR A 96 -0.23 -13.67 3.99
N GLU A 97 0.12 -14.64 3.15
CA GLU A 97 -0.31 -14.67 1.74
C GLU A 97 -1.73 -15.19 1.50
N GLU A 98 -2.35 -15.79 2.52
CA GLU A 98 -3.65 -16.48 2.42
C GLU A 98 -4.78 -15.58 1.90
N LYS A 99 -4.69 -14.27 2.17
CA LYS A 99 -5.69 -13.27 1.78
C LYS A 99 -5.28 -12.41 0.59
N LEU A 100 -4.11 -12.67 0.01
CA LEU A 100 -3.65 -11.97 -1.19
C LEU A 100 -4.26 -12.61 -2.43
N LYS A 101 -4.60 -11.77 -3.41
CA LYS A 101 -4.94 -12.24 -4.74
C LYS A 101 -3.72 -12.91 -5.37
N GLU A 102 -3.96 -13.91 -6.21
CA GLU A 102 -2.91 -14.74 -6.81
C GLU A 102 -1.85 -13.94 -7.58
N ASP A 103 -2.26 -12.86 -8.24
CA ASP A 103 -1.39 -11.91 -8.96
C ASP A 103 -0.49 -11.06 -8.04
N MET A 104 -0.83 -10.99 -6.74
CA MET A 104 -0.10 -10.21 -5.74
C MET A 104 0.70 -11.08 -4.77
N ARG A 105 0.61 -12.40 -4.85
CA ARG A 105 1.42 -13.30 -4.01
C ARG A 105 2.89 -13.17 -4.37
N CYS A 106 3.77 -13.34 -3.40
CA CYS A 106 5.19 -13.46 -3.69
C CYS A 106 5.38 -14.71 -4.54
N GLY A 107 5.76 -14.53 -5.81
CA GLY A 107 6.13 -15.65 -6.67
C GLY A 107 7.15 -16.54 -5.94
N MET A 108 6.78 -17.82 -5.79
CA MET A 108 7.43 -18.82 -4.95
C MET A 108 8.75 -19.31 -5.57
N GLU A 109 9.68 -18.42 -5.93
CA GLU A 109 10.91 -18.79 -6.66
C GLU A 109 12.21 -18.55 -5.86
N TRP A 110 12.13 -18.06 -4.61
CA TRP A 110 13.34 -17.68 -3.84
C TRP A 110 13.55 -18.48 -2.54
N GLN A 111 12.99 -19.69 -2.41
CA GLN A 111 13.17 -20.54 -1.21
C GLN A 111 14.16 -21.71 -1.36
N GLN A 112 15.00 -21.75 -2.39
CA GLN A 112 16.09 -22.74 -2.46
C GLN A 112 17.44 -22.07 -2.72
N THR A 113 18.11 -21.67 -1.65
CA THR A 113 19.58 -21.75 -1.55
C THR A 113 19.98 -21.79 -0.08
#